data_AF-A0A8H5CLC2-F1
#
_entry.id   AF-A0A8H5CLC2-F1
#
_cell.length_a   1.000
_cell.length_b   1.000
_cell.length_c   1.000
_cell.angle_alpha   90.00
_cell.angle_beta   90.00
_cell.angle_gamma   90.00
#
_symmetry.space_group_name_H-M   'P 1'
#
loop_
_entity.id
_entity.type
_entity.pdbx_description
1 polymer ?
#
loop_
_entity_poly.entity_id
_entity_poly.type
_entity_poly.pdbx_seq_one_letter_code
_entity_poly.pdbx_strand_id
1 'polypeptide(L)'
;MHIYYLDAYLSTSFRDISTTMSGPTEVKTLLEIINSAALDALAEYDNRGERLPGINEIMLAGTSPHEADLSIKLKKMLRTLEGACGQLCATLAPPLHTIVNIATTKFENELSRTHFCAGDFFKDSPPRELDIYYLRNIVHNWPDKEAISILRTIKTCLKPESRILILDDYVIPSIMDVGSKEPIDQAPTPMLPDFGCGSMRVHNQDLTMLFMYNSRERTVDEVKLLG
;
A
#
# COMPACT_ATOMS: atom_id res chain seq x y z
N MET A 1 -7.21 -7.53 25.97
CA MET A 1 -7.08 -7.11 24.56
C MET A 1 -6.23 -8.16 23.89
N HIS A 2 -6.86 -9.04 23.12
CA HIS A 2 -6.25 -10.26 22.56
C HIS A 2 -6.30 -10.13 21.04
N ILE A 3 -5.15 -10.12 20.40
CA ILE A 3 -4.98 -10.04 18.94
C ILE A 3 -4.24 -11.32 18.53
N TYR A 4 -4.70 -11.97 17.44
CA TYR A 4 -4.26 -13.29 16.99
C TYR A 4 -3.56 -13.16 15.64
N TYR A 5 -2.32 -13.68 15.46
CA TYR A 5 -1.73 -13.92 14.12
C TYR A 5 -0.61 -14.98 14.13
N LEU A 6 -0.45 -15.66 12.98
CA LEU A 6 0.59 -16.62 12.60
C LEU A 6 1.41 -16.02 11.43
N ASP A 7 2.74 -16.03 11.47
CA ASP A 7 3.63 -16.81 10.57
C ASP A 7 5.13 -16.46 10.75
N ALA A 8 5.99 -17.37 10.27
CA ALA A 8 7.42 -17.50 10.50
C ALA A 8 8.33 -16.69 9.55
N TYR A 9 9.63 -16.65 9.91
CA TYR A 9 10.82 -16.22 9.14
C TYR A 9 11.20 -14.72 9.13
N LEU A 10 12.26 -14.35 9.89
CA LEU A 10 13.63 -14.10 9.38
C LEU A 10 14.51 -13.37 10.41
N SER A 11 15.65 -13.99 10.74
CA SER A 11 16.79 -13.37 11.41
C SER A 11 17.61 -12.54 10.41
N THR A 12 17.92 -11.28 10.72
CA THR A 12 19.07 -10.58 10.15
C THR A 12 19.63 -9.53 11.11
N SER A 13 20.95 -9.57 11.26
CA SER A 13 21.77 -8.77 12.17
C SER A 13 21.85 -7.28 11.75
N PHE A 14 21.70 -6.38 12.73
CA PHE A 14 21.86 -4.93 12.54
C PHE A 14 23.34 -4.53 12.47
N ARG A 15 23.72 -3.74 11.46
CA ARG A 15 25.03 -3.07 11.37
C ARG A 15 25.01 -1.75 12.16
N ASP A 16 26.15 -1.46 12.81
CA ASP A 16 26.42 -0.25 13.59
C ASP A 16 26.17 1.05 12.81
N ILE A 17 25.43 1.97 13.43
CA ILE A 17 25.08 3.29 12.92
C ILE A 17 26.01 4.33 13.55
N SER A 18 27.15 4.62 12.92
CA SER A 18 27.91 5.83 13.21
C SER A 18 27.66 6.85 12.09
N THR A 19 27.15 8.02 12.47
CA THR A 19 26.80 9.20 11.65
C THR A 19 25.58 9.07 10.73
N THR A 20 24.38 8.97 11.30
CA THR A 20 23.14 9.25 10.56
C THR A 20 22.89 10.75 10.46
N MET A 21 22.54 11.21 9.26
CA MET A 21 22.02 12.55 9.08
C MET A 21 20.66 12.68 9.80
N SER A 22 20.26 13.91 10.12
CA SER A 22 18.91 14.12 10.65
C SER A 22 17.86 13.93 9.54
N GLY A 23 16.68 13.40 9.87
CA GLY A 23 15.60 13.18 8.88
C GLY A 23 15.29 14.39 7.98
N PRO A 24 15.19 15.63 8.50
CA PRO A 24 15.01 16.82 7.67
C PRO A 24 16.19 17.08 6.71
N THR A 25 17.42 16.77 7.12
CA THR A 25 18.60 16.89 6.26
C THR A 25 18.57 15.85 5.15
N GLU A 26 18.19 14.61 5.47
CA GLU A 26 18.06 13.52 4.49
C GLU A 26 17.03 13.88 3.41
N VAL A 27 15.87 14.41 3.81
CA VAL A 27 14.82 14.85 2.88
C VAL A 27 15.36 15.93 1.91
N LYS A 28 16.08 16.93 2.42
CA LYS A 28 16.65 18.00 1.58
C LYS A 28 17.67 17.45 0.58
N THR A 29 18.56 16.57 1.05
CA THR A 29 19.55 15.91 0.18
C THR A 29 18.88 15.07 -0.90
N LEU A 30 17.80 14.34 -0.58
CA LEU A 30 17.03 13.57 -1.55
C LEU A 30 16.41 14.48 -2.63
N LEU A 31 15.87 15.64 -2.26
CA LEU A 31 15.31 16.61 -3.21
C LEU A 31 16.38 17.13 -4.17
N GLU A 32 17.59 17.41 -3.69
CA GLU A 32 18.72 17.83 -4.54
C GLU A 32 19.11 16.74 -5.54
N ILE A 33 19.18 15.48 -5.08
CA ILE A 33 19.49 14.32 -5.94
C ILE A 33 18.41 14.14 -7.02
N ILE A 34 17.13 14.21 -6.64
CA ILE A 34 16.00 14.10 -7.57
C ILE A 34 16.10 15.18 -8.65
N ASN A 35 16.29 16.43 -8.24
CA ASN A 35 16.36 17.55 -9.17
C ASN A 35 17.54 17.42 -10.15
N SER A 36 18.74 17.09 -9.65
CA SER A 36 19.92 16.90 -10.51
C SER A 36 19.72 15.75 -11.50
N ALA A 37 19.28 14.58 -11.02
CA ALA A 37 19.11 13.40 -11.87
C ALA A 37 18.06 13.61 -12.96
N ALA A 38 16.98 14.34 -12.66
CA ALA A 38 15.94 14.66 -13.64
C ALA A 38 16.45 15.59 -14.75
N LEU A 39 17.20 16.65 -14.39
CA LEU A 39 17.77 17.58 -15.36
C LEU A 39 18.84 16.92 -16.23
N ASP A 40 19.69 16.08 -15.64
CA ASP A 40 20.71 15.33 -16.38
C ASP A 40 20.09 14.31 -17.33
N ALA A 41 18.99 13.65 -16.93
CA ALA A 41 18.24 12.75 -17.80
C ALA A 41 17.60 13.51 -18.97
N LEU A 42 16.98 14.67 -18.73
CA LEU A 42 16.41 15.51 -19.79
C LEU A 42 17.46 15.91 -20.84
N ALA A 43 18.63 16.39 -20.38
CA ALA A 43 19.74 16.72 -21.27
C ALA A 43 20.23 15.53 -22.10
N GLU A 44 20.21 14.32 -21.52
CA GLU A 44 20.59 13.10 -22.24
C GLU A 44 19.55 12.67 -23.28
N TYR A 45 18.26 12.86 -23.03
CA TYR A 45 17.21 12.67 -24.04
C TYR A 45 17.36 13.65 -25.20
N ASP A 46 17.59 14.93 -24.91
CA ASP A 46 17.83 15.98 -25.92
C ASP A 46 19.05 15.65 -26.80
N ASN A 47 20.15 15.20 -26.18
CA ASN A 47 21.37 14.80 -26.90
C ASN A 47 21.16 13.61 -27.85
N ARG A 48 20.16 12.76 -27.59
CA ARG A 48 19.82 11.60 -28.44
C ARG A 48 18.85 11.97 -29.57
N GLY A 49 18.33 13.20 -29.59
CA GLY A 49 17.30 13.63 -30.54
C GLY A 49 15.94 12.97 -30.30
N GLU A 50 15.76 12.35 -29.13
CA GLU A 50 14.53 11.67 -28.74
C GLU A 50 13.72 12.61 -27.85
N ARG A 51 12.59 13.11 -28.37
CA ARG A 51 11.68 13.93 -27.58
C ARG A 51 11.03 13.07 -26.49
N LEU A 52 11.15 13.49 -25.24
CA LEU A 52 10.38 12.93 -24.13
C LEU A 52 8.88 13.17 -24.39
N PRO A 53 8.05 12.10 -24.39
CA PRO A 53 6.62 12.26 -24.59
C PRO A 53 5.99 13.00 -23.41
N GLY A 54 4.98 13.83 -23.69
CA GLY A 54 4.16 14.45 -22.67
C GLY A 54 3.34 13.42 -21.89
N ILE A 55 2.95 13.74 -20.66
CA ILE A 55 2.21 12.80 -19.77
C ILE A 55 0.89 12.28 -20.35
N ASN A 56 0.30 13.02 -21.31
CA ASN A 56 -0.94 12.66 -22.00
C ASN A 56 -0.71 12.07 -23.40
N GLU A 57 0.54 11.95 -23.85
CA GLU A 57 0.87 11.44 -25.18
C GLU A 57 0.95 9.91 -25.12
N ILE A 58 0.01 9.22 -25.78
CA ILE A 58 0.04 7.76 -25.92
C ILE A 58 1.06 7.42 -27.01
N MET A 59 2.25 6.98 -26.61
CA MET A 59 3.23 6.43 -27.56
C MET A 59 2.80 5.03 -27.97
N LEU A 60 2.46 4.85 -29.25
CA LEU A 60 2.19 3.53 -29.81
C LEU A 60 3.43 2.65 -29.66
N ALA A 61 3.26 1.42 -29.17
CA ALA A 61 4.34 0.44 -29.04
C ALA A 61 4.99 0.24 -30.42
N GLY A 62 6.23 0.72 -30.58
CA GLY A 62 6.97 0.68 -31.84
C GLY A 62 7.75 1.96 -32.19
N THR A 63 7.44 3.11 -31.56
CA THR A 63 8.17 4.39 -31.78
C THR A 63 9.01 4.84 -30.60
N SER A 64 8.94 4.14 -29.46
CA SER A 64 9.82 4.37 -28.31
C SER A 64 11.08 3.51 -28.47
N PRO A 65 12.28 4.02 -28.13
CA PRO A 65 13.48 3.19 -28.05
C PRO A 65 13.19 2.00 -27.15
N HIS A 66 13.60 0.81 -27.57
CA HIS A 66 13.52 -0.36 -26.70
C HIS A 66 14.40 -0.08 -25.48
N GLU A 67 13.99 -0.49 -24.28
CA GLU A 67 14.75 -0.24 -23.03
C GLU A 67 16.23 -0.72 -23.12
N ALA A 68 16.48 -1.70 -24.00
CA ALA A 68 17.83 -2.16 -24.35
C ALA A 68 18.72 -1.06 -24.95
N ASP A 69 18.16 -0.11 -25.69
CA ASP A 69 18.86 0.92 -26.46
C ASP A 69 19.23 2.16 -25.64
N LEU A 70 18.75 2.27 -24.40
CA LEU A 70 19.10 3.40 -23.52
C LEU A 70 20.58 3.34 -23.12
N SER A 71 21.26 4.50 -23.15
CA SER A 71 22.65 4.60 -22.73
C SER A 71 22.82 4.15 -21.28
N ILE A 72 23.96 3.54 -20.95
CA ILE A 72 24.26 3.15 -19.55
C ILE A 72 24.18 4.36 -18.61
N LYS A 73 24.56 5.54 -19.12
CA LYS A 73 24.45 6.81 -18.40
C LYS A 73 22.98 7.13 -18.09
N LEU A 74 22.09 7.07 -19.08
CA LEU A 74 20.66 7.29 -18.90
C LEU A 74 20.02 6.30 -17.91
N LYS A 75 20.32 5.00 -18.06
CA LYS A 75 19.85 3.96 -17.13
C LYS A 75 20.25 4.23 -15.68
N LYS A 76 21.48 4.69 -15.46
CA LYS A 76 21.96 5.06 -14.11
C LYS A 76 21.19 6.25 -13.55
N MET A 77 20.95 7.29 -14.35
CA MET A 77 20.21 8.48 -13.93
C MET A 77 18.76 8.14 -13.57
N LEU A 78 18.08 7.36 -14.42
CA LEU A 78 16.72 6.89 -14.15
C LEU A 78 16.64 6.06 -12.87
N ARG A 79 17.56 5.11 -12.67
CA ARG A 79 17.62 4.30 -11.45
C ARG A 79 17.87 5.14 -10.20
N THR A 80 18.73 6.17 -10.29
CA THR A 80 18.95 7.11 -9.19
C THR A 80 17.68 7.91 -8.88
N LEU A 81 16.98 8.38 -9.90
CA LEU A 81 15.72 9.11 -9.75
C LEU A 81 14.65 8.26 -9.08
N GLU A 82 14.44 7.03 -9.58
CA GLU A 82 13.50 6.06 -9.00
C GLU A 82 13.83 5.75 -7.54
N GLY A 83 15.11 5.45 -7.26
CA GLY A 83 15.57 5.15 -5.91
C GLY A 83 15.38 6.32 -4.95
N ALA A 84 15.72 7.54 -5.37
CA ALA A 84 15.59 8.74 -4.54
C ALA A 84 14.12 9.11 -4.28
N CYS A 85 13.27 9.07 -5.31
CA CYS A 85 11.82 9.28 -5.16
C CYS A 85 11.19 8.22 -4.25
N GLY A 86 11.54 6.94 -4.44
CA GLY A 86 11.07 5.84 -3.60
C GLY A 86 11.48 6.00 -2.14
N GLN A 87 12.74 6.38 -1.89
CA GLN A 87 13.24 6.63 -0.54
C GLN A 87 12.56 7.84 0.09
N LEU A 88 12.39 8.95 -0.64
CA LEU A 88 11.69 10.14 -0.16
C LEU A 88 10.25 9.80 0.28
N CYS A 89 9.53 9.07 -0.56
CA CYS A 89 8.19 8.58 -0.25
C CYS A 89 8.18 7.70 1.01
N ALA A 90 9.16 6.79 1.15
CA ALA A 90 9.25 5.92 2.32
C ALA A 90 9.58 6.69 3.61
N THR A 91 10.46 7.70 3.53
CA THR A 91 10.85 8.53 4.68
C THR A 91 9.70 9.42 5.17
N LEU A 92 8.85 9.91 4.25
CA LEU A 92 7.71 10.77 4.57
C LEU A 92 6.40 10.02 4.83
N ALA A 93 6.32 8.73 4.49
CA ALA A 93 5.12 7.93 4.70
C ALA A 93 4.77 7.85 6.20
N PRO A 94 3.46 7.87 6.56
CA PRO A 94 3.05 7.69 7.94
C PRO A 94 3.59 6.38 8.52
N PRO A 95 4.00 6.36 9.81
CA PRO A 95 4.62 5.19 10.45
C PRO A 95 3.78 3.91 10.34
N LEU A 96 2.46 3.99 10.19
CA LEU A 96 1.60 2.81 10.04
C LEU A 96 2.01 1.94 8.84
N HIS A 97 2.44 2.54 7.72
CA HIS A 97 2.90 1.79 6.54
C HIS A 97 4.28 1.13 6.74
N THR A 98 5.18 1.77 7.49
CA THR A 98 6.47 1.19 7.87
C THR A 98 6.30 0.11 8.94
N ILE A 99 5.31 0.27 9.84
CA ILE A 99 4.93 -0.72 10.85
C ILE A 99 4.35 -1.97 10.19
N VAL A 100 3.61 -1.93 9.07
CA VAL A 100 3.20 -3.20 8.42
C VAL A 100 4.41 -4.02 7.94
N ASN A 101 5.51 -3.37 7.53
CA ASN A 101 6.77 -4.07 7.18
C ASN A 101 7.67 -4.42 8.38
N ILE A 102 7.56 -3.70 9.51
CA ILE A 102 8.38 -3.93 10.71
C ILE A 102 7.66 -4.82 11.75
N ALA A 103 6.34 -4.73 11.85
CA ALA A 103 5.51 -5.50 12.77
C ALA A 103 5.33 -6.95 12.29
N THR A 104 5.34 -7.19 10.98
CA THR A 104 5.45 -8.55 10.44
C THR A 104 6.75 -9.25 10.84
N THR A 105 7.78 -8.51 11.28
CA THR A 105 9.10 -9.07 11.66
C THR A 105 9.44 -8.98 13.15
N LYS A 106 8.60 -8.36 14.00
CA LYS A 106 8.86 -8.24 15.46
C LYS A 106 7.59 -8.36 16.32
N PHE A 107 7.17 -9.59 16.62
CA PHE A 107 6.23 -9.87 17.73
C PHE A 107 6.67 -11.02 18.64
N GLU A 108 7.96 -11.31 18.73
CA GLU A 108 8.44 -12.50 19.47
C GLU A 108 8.36 -12.42 21.00
N ASN A 109 7.86 -11.33 21.61
CA ASN A 109 7.89 -11.17 23.09
C ASN A 109 6.55 -10.92 23.79
N GLU A 110 5.39 -10.91 23.11
CA GLU A 110 4.08 -10.69 23.76
C GLU A 110 3.14 -11.92 23.76
N LEU A 111 3.63 -13.09 23.36
CA LEU A 111 2.81 -14.30 23.19
C LEU A 111 2.17 -14.85 24.48
N SER A 112 2.58 -14.38 25.67
CA SER A 112 2.02 -14.83 26.96
C SER A 112 0.55 -14.45 27.17
N ARG A 113 0.04 -13.49 26.38
CA ARG A 113 -1.35 -13.04 26.43
C ARG A 113 -2.16 -13.45 25.20
N THR A 114 -1.59 -14.24 24.28
CA THR A 114 -2.27 -14.69 23.06
C THR A 114 -2.43 -16.20 23.08
N HIS A 115 -3.55 -16.68 22.59
CA HIS A 115 -3.79 -18.11 22.41
C HIS A 115 -4.10 -18.35 20.95
N PHE A 116 -3.69 -19.45 20.35
CA PHE A 116 -4.15 -19.79 19.01
C PHE A 116 -5.47 -20.57 19.08
N CYS A 117 -6.43 -20.19 18.25
CA CYS A 117 -7.70 -20.91 18.12
C CYS A 117 -7.86 -21.29 16.64
N ALA A 118 -7.73 -22.58 16.34
CA ALA A 118 -8.03 -23.10 15.01
C ALA A 118 -9.54 -22.97 14.74
N GLY A 119 -9.91 -22.62 13.51
CA GLY A 119 -11.31 -22.55 13.09
C GLY A 119 -11.48 -22.22 11.62
N ASP A 120 -12.66 -22.55 11.09
CA ASP A 120 -13.14 -22.24 9.75
C ASP A 120 -14.25 -21.18 9.85
N PHE A 121 -14.08 -20.02 9.21
CA PHE A 121 -15.03 -18.91 9.30
C PHE A 121 -16.46 -19.23 8.85
N PHE A 122 -16.63 -20.27 8.02
CA PHE A 122 -17.92 -20.65 7.46
C PHE A 122 -18.60 -21.80 8.20
N LYS A 123 -17.89 -22.46 9.11
CA LYS A 123 -18.41 -23.63 9.85
C LYS A 123 -18.40 -23.41 11.35
N ASP A 124 -17.38 -22.71 11.84
CA ASP A 124 -17.16 -22.51 13.27
C ASP A 124 -17.58 -21.10 13.69
N SER A 125 -17.90 -20.96 14.98
CA SER A 125 -18.12 -19.65 15.59
C SER A 125 -16.88 -19.23 16.37
N PRO A 126 -16.46 -17.95 16.32
CA PRO A 126 -15.39 -17.47 17.18
C PRO A 126 -15.82 -17.53 18.66
N PRO A 127 -14.86 -17.41 19.61
CA PRO A 127 -15.18 -17.29 21.02
C PRO A 127 -16.20 -16.18 21.28
N ARG A 128 -17.14 -16.42 22.18
CA ARG A 128 -18.25 -15.50 22.49
C ARG A 128 -17.84 -14.47 23.56
N GLU A 129 -18.65 -13.42 23.69
CA GLU A 129 -18.57 -12.42 24.77
C GLU A 129 -17.27 -11.59 24.82
N LEU A 130 -16.54 -11.54 23.70
CA LEU A 130 -15.35 -10.71 23.56
C LEU A 130 -15.73 -9.23 23.40
N ASP A 131 -14.89 -8.32 23.90
CA ASP A 131 -15.10 -6.88 23.72
C ASP A 131 -14.87 -6.44 22.27
N ILE A 132 -13.93 -7.09 21.57
CA ILE A 132 -13.51 -6.71 20.23
C ILE A 132 -13.31 -7.98 19.39
N TYR A 133 -13.93 -7.99 18.21
CA TYR A 133 -13.63 -8.92 17.14
C TYR A 133 -12.85 -8.16 16.07
N TYR A 134 -11.54 -8.43 15.99
CA TYR A 134 -10.63 -7.73 15.08
C TYR A 134 -10.37 -8.59 13.84
N LEU A 135 -10.78 -8.08 12.67
CA LEU A 135 -10.56 -8.69 11.37
C LEU A 135 -9.58 -7.83 10.59
N ARG A 136 -8.35 -8.31 10.43
CA ARG A 136 -7.34 -7.64 9.63
C ARG A 136 -7.18 -8.37 8.30
N ASN A 137 -7.34 -7.70 7.16
CA ASN A 137 -7.12 -8.30 5.84
C ASN A 137 -7.85 -9.67 5.69
N ILE A 138 -9.10 -9.72 6.14
CA ILE A 138 -9.97 -10.90 6.02
C ILE A 138 -11.09 -10.59 5.05
N VAL A 139 -11.80 -9.48 5.26
CA VAL A 139 -13.05 -9.18 4.53
C VAL A 139 -12.78 -8.95 3.04
N HIS A 140 -11.66 -8.29 2.69
CA HIS A 140 -11.25 -8.09 1.30
C HIS A 140 -10.92 -9.37 0.52
N ASN A 141 -10.62 -10.49 1.19
CA ASN A 141 -10.32 -11.77 0.51
C ASN A 141 -11.58 -12.47 0.00
N TRP A 142 -12.77 -12.01 0.40
CA TRP A 142 -14.02 -12.70 0.15
C TRP A 142 -14.99 -11.84 -0.67
N PRO A 143 -15.69 -12.43 -1.67
CA PRO A 143 -16.82 -11.77 -2.31
C PRO A 143 -17.93 -11.44 -1.30
N ASP A 144 -18.85 -10.55 -1.68
CA ASP A 144 -19.82 -9.97 -0.75
C ASP A 144 -20.63 -11.01 0.02
N LYS A 145 -21.06 -12.09 -0.64
CA LYS A 145 -21.87 -13.14 0.00
C LYS A 145 -21.11 -13.82 1.14
N GLU A 146 -19.86 -14.19 0.90
CA GLU A 146 -18.99 -14.86 1.86
C GLU A 146 -18.59 -13.88 2.97
N ALA A 147 -18.20 -12.66 2.64
CA ALA A 147 -17.90 -11.60 3.61
C ALA A 147 -19.07 -11.34 4.57
N ILE A 148 -20.28 -11.20 4.03
CA ILE A 148 -21.51 -11.04 4.83
C ILE A 148 -21.74 -12.27 5.73
N SER A 149 -21.49 -13.48 5.24
CA SER A 149 -21.63 -14.70 6.04
C SER A 149 -20.71 -14.69 7.26
N ILE A 150 -19.43 -14.31 7.07
CA ILE A 150 -18.45 -14.21 8.15
C ILE A 150 -18.91 -13.17 9.18
N LEU A 151 -19.26 -11.96 8.73
CA LEU A 151 -19.69 -10.87 9.61
C LEU A 151 -20.97 -11.24 10.37
N ARG A 152 -21.92 -11.93 9.74
CA ARG A 152 -23.14 -12.43 10.40
C ARG A 152 -22.82 -13.44 11.50
N THR A 153 -21.94 -14.40 11.24
CA THR A 153 -21.52 -15.38 12.27
C THR A 153 -20.93 -14.68 13.48
N ILE A 154 -20.03 -13.71 13.28
CA ILE A 154 -19.42 -12.92 14.34
C ILE A 154 -20.48 -12.11 15.10
N LYS A 155 -21.43 -11.50 14.39
CA LYS A 155 -22.54 -10.74 14.97
C LYS A 155 -23.35 -11.56 15.99
N THR A 156 -23.52 -12.87 15.76
CA THR A 156 -24.20 -13.77 16.71
C THR A 156 -23.40 -14.07 17.99
N CYS A 157 -22.12 -13.71 18.04
CA CYS A 157 -21.21 -13.95 19.16
C CYS A 157 -20.99 -12.70 20.04
N LEU A 158 -21.45 -11.54 19.56
CA LEU A 158 -21.31 -10.25 20.23
C LEU A 158 -22.15 -10.17 21.52
N LYS A 159 -21.59 -9.53 22.54
CA LYS A 159 -22.35 -8.94 23.66
C LYS A 159 -22.72 -7.48 23.31
N PRO A 160 -23.64 -6.82 24.04
CA PRO A 160 -24.11 -5.47 23.71
C PRO A 160 -22.99 -4.43 23.49
N GLU A 161 -21.91 -4.53 24.28
CA GLU A 161 -20.77 -3.61 24.17
C GLU A 161 -19.63 -4.09 23.28
N SER A 162 -19.78 -5.26 22.65
CA SER A 162 -18.79 -5.71 21.67
C SER A 162 -18.74 -4.78 20.46
N ARG A 163 -17.58 -4.69 19.84
CA ARG A 163 -17.39 -4.04 18.56
C ARG A 163 -16.68 -4.97 17.58
N ILE A 164 -17.00 -4.81 16.30
CA ILE A 164 -16.23 -5.40 15.21
C ILE A 164 -15.31 -4.31 14.67
N LEU A 165 -14.01 -4.61 14.60
CA LEU A 165 -13.02 -3.73 13.98
C LEU A 165 -12.52 -4.41 12.71
N ILE A 166 -12.79 -3.79 11.56
CA ILE A 166 -12.29 -4.24 10.27
C ILE A 166 -11.13 -3.33 9.89
N LEU A 167 -9.99 -3.94 9.61
CA LEU A 167 -8.82 -3.25 9.08
C LEU A 167 -8.39 -3.96 7.80
N ASP A 168 -8.84 -3.44 6.67
CA ASP A 168 -8.30 -3.81 5.37
C ASP A 168 -7.34 -2.67 4.97
N ASP A 169 -6.08 -3.01 4.68
CA ASP A 169 -4.98 -2.04 4.52
C ASP A 169 -5.23 -1.00 3.40
N TYR A 170 -6.18 -1.27 2.50
CA TYR A 170 -6.52 -0.42 1.36
C TYR A 170 -8.03 -0.23 1.26
N VAL A 171 -8.51 0.87 1.83
CA VAL A 171 -9.86 1.34 1.52
C VAL A 171 -9.76 2.22 0.29
N ILE A 172 -10.32 1.76 -0.84
CA ILE A 172 -10.33 2.53 -2.08
C ILE A 172 -11.03 3.88 -1.79
N PRO A 173 -10.35 5.02 -1.94
CA PRO A 173 -11.06 6.29 -2.06
C PRO A 173 -11.84 6.21 -3.36
N SER A 174 -13.18 6.32 -3.32
CA SER A 174 -13.96 6.31 -4.54
C SER A 174 -13.50 7.46 -5.43
N ILE A 175 -12.87 7.14 -6.56
CA ILE A 175 -12.43 8.11 -7.57
C ILE A 175 -13.63 8.92 -8.11
N MET A 176 -14.85 8.43 -7.85
CA MET A 176 -16.13 9.05 -8.20
C MET A 176 -17.04 9.22 -6.97
N ASP A 177 -16.52 9.64 -5.81
CA ASP A 177 -17.42 10.09 -4.75
C ASP A 177 -18.04 11.44 -5.14
N VAL A 178 -19.10 11.37 -5.93
CA VAL A 178 -20.02 12.47 -6.24
C VAL A 178 -20.83 12.76 -4.96
N GLY A 179 -20.17 13.14 -3.88
CA GLY A 179 -20.79 13.20 -2.56
C GLY A 179 -19.90 13.56 -1.36
N SER A 180 -18.58 13.38 -1.43
CA SER A 180 -17.69 13.82 -0.35
C SER A 180 -17.63 15.34 -0.29
N LYS A 181 -17.87 15.87 0.91
CA LYS A 181 -17.79 17.31 1.20
C LYS A 181 -16.35 17.85 1.23
N GLU A 182 -15.37 16.96 1.19
CA GLU A 182 -13.95 17.26 1.05
C GLU A 182 -13.58 16.84 -0.39
N PRO A 183 -13.12 17.75 -1.26
CA PRO A 183 -12.65 17.35 -2.57
C PRO A 183 -11.57 16.28 -2.39
N ILE A 184 -11.70 15.12 -3.03
CA ILE A 184 -10.54 14.27 -3.24
C ILE A 184 -9.60 15.12 -4.10
N ASP A 185 -8.55 15.65 -3.48
CA ASP A 185 -7.63 16.61 -4.09
C ASP A 185 -7.18 16.06 -5.45
N GLN A 186 -7.62 16.68 -6.54
CA GLN A 186 -7.07 16.34 -7.85
C GLN A 186 -5.56 16.65 -7.81
N ALA A 187 -4.75 15.72 -8.31
CA ALA A 187 -3.32 15.95 -8.35
C ALA A 187 -3.01 17.23 -9.16
N PRO A 188 -2.08 18.08 -8.70
CA PRO A 188 -1.75 19.30 -9.41
C PRO A 188 -1.13 18.99 -10.77
N THR A 189 -1.42 19.81 -11.79
CA THR A 189 -0.73 19.75 -13.08
C THR A 189 0.79 19.88 -12.86
N PRO A 190 1.65 19.08 -13.52
CA PRO A 190 1.37 18.19 -14.66
C PRO A 190 1.07 16.73 -14.28
N MET A 191 0.74 16.40 -13.04
CA MET A 191 0.43 15.01 -12.64
C MET A 191 -0.86 14.49 -13.28
N LEU A 192 -0.97 13.15 -13.39
CA LEU A 192 -2.25 12.52 -13.74
C LEU A 192 -3.28 12.79 -12.63
N PRO A 193 -4.57 13.04 -12.98
CA PRO A 193 -5.59 13.42 -12.00
C PRO A 193 -5.79 12.43 -10.84
N ASP A 194 -5.46 11.15 -11.06
CA ASP A 194 -5.53 10.06 -10.11
C ASP A 194 -4.20 9.82 -9.37
N PHE A 195 -3.28 10.78 -9.38
CA PHE A 195 -1.90 10.69 -8.87
C PHE A 195 -1.01 9.67 -9.61
N GLY A 196 -1.47 9.06 -10.71
CA GLY A 196 -0.69 8.14 -11.53
C GLY A 196 -0.04 7.01 -10.73
N CYS A 197 1.29 6.90 -10.79
CA CYS A 197 2.04 5.89 -10.06
C CYS A 197 1.90 6.01 -8.52
N GLY A 198 1.51 7.17 -7.99
CA GLY A 198 1.21 7.37 -6.58
C GLY A 198 0.03 6.53 -6.09
N SER A 199 -0.94 6.25 -6.96
CA SER A 199 -2.10 5.40 -6.66
C SER A 199 -1.92 3.94 -7.05
N MET A 200 -0.77 3.58 -7.64
CA MET A 200 -0.50 2.23 -8.18
C MET A 200 -0.69 1.13 -7.12
N ARG A 201 -0.35 1.39 -5.86
CA ARG A 201 -0.45 0.38 -4.79
C ARG A 201 -1.89 -0.06 -4.54
N VAL A 202 -2.82 0.88 -4.50
CA VAL A 202 -4.26 0.59 -4.28
C VAL A 202 -4.79 -0.26 -5.45
N HIS A 203 -4.46 0.12 -6.69
CA HIS A 203 -4.86 -0.63 -7.89
C HIS A 203 -4.25 -2.03 -7.94
N ASN A 204 -2.95 -2.16 -7.65
CA ASN A 204 -2.28 -3.46 -7.64
C ASN A 204 -2.85 -4.38 -6.57
N GLN A 205 -3.24 -3.83 -5.43
CA GLN A 205 -3.89 -4.59 -4.38
C GLN A 205 -5.26 -5.10 -4.84
N ASP A 206 -6.09 -4.24 -5.44
CA ASP A 206 -7.40 -4.65 -5.97
C ASP A 206 -7.28 -5.73 -7.05
N LEU A 207 -6.33 -5.56 -7.98
CA LEU A 207 -6.00 -6.60 -8.97
C LEU A 207 -5.52 -7.89 -8.30
N THR A 208 -4.74 -7.80 -7.22
CA THR A 208 -4.30 -8.97 -6.45
C THR A 208 -5.49 -9.71 -5.85
N MET A 209 -6.46 -8.99 -5.26
CA MET A 209 -7.69 -9.56 -4.72
C MET A 209 -8.53 -10.24 -5.81
N LEU A 210 -8.61 -9.63 -6.98
CA LEU A 210 -9.30 -10.21 -8.13
C LEU A 210 -8.62 -11.52 -8.58
N PHE A 211 -7.30 -11.50 -8.81
CA PHE A 211 -6.60 -12.66 -9.35
C PHE A 211 -6.48 -13.83 -8.37
N MET A 212 -6.25 -13.55 -7.09
CA MET A 212 -6.00 -14.60 -6.09
C MET A 212 -7.28 -15.14 -5.48
N TYR A 213 -8.30 -14.30 -5.32
CA TYR A 213 -9.48 -14.63 -4.52
C TYR A 213 -10.81 -14.44 -5.25
N ASN A 214 -10.78 -13.96 -6.50
CA ASN A 214 -11.98 -13.53 -7.22
C ASN A 214 -12.80 -12.53 -6.39
N SER A 215 -12.09 -11.65 -5.67
CA SER A 215 -12.61 -10.65 -4.75
C SER A 215 -12.15 -9.24 -5.17
N ARG A 216 -12.31 -8.26 -4.30
CA ARG A 216 -11.96 -6.85 -4.53
C ARG A 216 -11.65 -6.12 -3.24
N GLU A 217 -10.87 -5.06 -3.34
CA GLU A 217 -10.83 -4.02 -2.32
C GLU A 217 -12.15 -3.21 -2.36
N ARG A 218 -12.56 -2.67 -1.21
CA ARG A 218 -13.84 -1.98 -1.06
C ARG A 218 -13.64 -0.55 -0.57
N THR A 219 -14.52 0.33 -1.01
CA THR A 219 -14.65 1.68 -0.45
C THR A 219 -15.28 1.62 0.96
N VAL A 220 -15.17 2.72 1.73
CA VAL A 220 -15.79 2.81 3.06
C VAL A 220 -17.29 2.49 3.00
N ASP A 221 -18.00 3.02 2.00
CA ASP A 221 -19.45 2.84 1.89
C ASP A 221 -19.84 1.42 1.48
N GLU A 222 -19.04 0.77 0.64
CA GLU A 222 -19.25 -0.63 0.30
C GLU A 222 -19.02 -1.56 1.49
N VAL A 223 -18.03 -1.27 2.34
CA VAL A 223 -17.85 -2.01 3.60
C VAL A 223 -19.08 -1.85 4.51
N LYS A 224 -19.64 -0.63 4.62
CA LYS A 224 -20.89 -0.41 5.39
C LYS A 224 -22.07 -1.19 4.85
N LEU A 225 -22.13 -1.45 3.54
CA LEU A 225 -23.21 -2.24 2.92
C LEU A 225 -23.14 -3.73 3.28
N LEU A 226 -22.03 -4.23 3.84
CA LEU A 226 -21.90 -5.64 4.25
C LEU A 226 -22.64 -5.98 5.57
N GLY A 227 -23.08 -4.99 6.35
CA GLY A 227 -23.99 -5.18 7.52
C GLY A 227 -23.38 -4.97 8.90
#